data_AF-A0A235J0F8-F1
#
_entry.id   AF-A0A235J0F8-F1
#
_cell.length_a   1.000
_cell.length_b   1.000
_cell.length_c   1.000
_cell.angle_alpha   90.00
_cell.angle_beta   90.00
_cell.angle_gamma   90.00
#
_symmetry.space_group_name_H-M   'P 1'
#
loop_
_entity.id
_entity.type
_entity.pdbx_description
1 polymer ?
#
loop_
_entity_poly.entity_id
_entity_poly.type
_entity_poly.pdbx_seq_one_letter_code
_entity_poly.pdbx_strand_id
1 'polypeptide(L)'
;MLNISETIWQRWHNWLDDDTYWPVHSALIHGDLHPGHILVDQNYRVTGLLDWTEASVANPATDFALYYAIFGESALSHLLQQYQQSGGQVWPRMHDHIVELYCAYPVMIAMFVLRTGEKSYIELAQMMLSTHEQQIVGLGY
;
A
#
# COMPACT_ATOMS: atom_id res chain seq x y z
N MET A 1 -6.34 1.76 -21.43
CA MET A 1 -6.99 2.34 -20.23
C MET A 1 -7.22 1.19 -19.27
N LEU A 2 -7.06 1.38 -17.95
CA LEU A 2 -7.39 0.32 -16.99
C LEU A 2 -8.87 -0.04 -17.10
N ASN A 3 -9.17 -1.33 -17.09
CA ASN A 3 -10.55 -1.80 -17.01
C ASN A 3 -10.87 -2.06 -15.53
N ILE A 4 -11.59 -1.13 -14.90
CA ILE A 4 -11.93 -1.20 -13.48
C ILE A 4 -13.38 -1.70 -13.41
N SER A 5 -13.62 -2.76 -12.64
CA SER A 5 -14.98 -3.26 -12.44
C SER A 5 -15.77 -2.38 -11.48
N GLU A 6 -17.10 -2.44 -11.56
CA GLU A 6 -17.99 -1.70 -10.65
C GLU A 6 -17.72 -2.06 -9.19
N THR A 7 -17.41 -3.32 -8.90
CA THR A 7 -17.09 -3.80 -7.56
C THR A 7 -15.86 -3.12 -6.97
N ILE A 8 -14.77 -3.04 -7.75
CA ILE A 8 -13.53 -2.37 -7.32
C ILE A 8 -13.77 -0.86 -7.20
N TRP A 9 -14.49 -0.28 -8.16
CA TRP A 9 -14.84 1.13 -8.16
C TRP A 9 -15.61 1.53 -6.90
N GLN A 10 -16.65 0.76 -6.55
CA GLN A 10 -17.45 1.00 -5.35
C GLN A 10 -16.65 0.81 -4.07
N ARG A 11 -15.76 -0.19 -4.01
CA ARG A 11 -14.86 -0.39 -2.86
C ARG A 11 -14.00 0.84 -2.60
N TRP A 12 -13.37 1.37 -3.65
CA TRP A 12 -12.54 2.57 -3.52
C TRP A 12 -13.36 3.79 -3.11
N HIS A 13 -14.54 3.98 -3.69
CA HIS A 13 -15.43 5.08 -3.27
C HIS A 13 -15.83 4.98 -1.80
N ASN A 14 -16.24 3.80 -1.34
CA ASN A 14 -16.58 3.59 0.07
C ASN A 14 -15.41 3.89 1.01
N TRP A 15 -14.19 3.52 0.62
CA TRP A 15 -12.97 3.83 1.37
C TRP A 15 -12.66 5.34 1.39
N LEU A 16 -12.77 5.99 0.24
CA LEU A 16 -12.51 7.43 0.10
C LEU A 16 -13.53 8.28 0.87
N ASP A 17 -14.80 7.87 0.89
CA ASP A 17 -15.92 8.62 1.50
C ASP A 17 -16.04 8.44 3.02
N ASP A 18 -15.30 7.50 3.62
CA ASP A 18 -15.32 7.22 5.06
C ASP A 18 -14.10 7.83 5.76
N ASP A 19 -14.29 9.02 6.35
CA ASP A 19 -13.29 9.79 7.09
C ASP A 19 -12.55 8.99 8.17
N THR A 20 -13.18 7.93 8.71
CA THR A 20 -12.57 7.14 9.79
C THR A 20 -11.35 6.34 9.34
N TYR A 21 -11.18 6.11 8.04
CA TYR A 21 -10.00 5.47 7.47
C TYR A 21 -8.76 6.37 7.50
N TRP A 22 -8.92 7.68 7.49
CA TRP A 22 -7.83 8.60 7.16
C TRP A 22 -7.01 9.03 8.39
N PRO A 23 -5.68 9.18 8.25
CA PRO A 23 -4.87 9.74 9.32
C PRO A 23 -5.13 11.25 9.46
N VAL A 24 -5.10 11.74 10.69
CA VAL A 24 -5.16 13.19 10.99
C VAL A 24 -3.79 13.89 10.89
N HIS A 25 -2.79 13.21 10.35
CA HIS A 25 -1.42 13.70 10.23
C HIS A 25 -0.74 13.18 8.95
N SER A 26 0.37 13.83 8.59
CA SER A 26 1.29 13.38 7.56
C SER A 26 2.67 13.14 8.16
N ALA A 27 3.48 12.31 7.51
CA ALA A 27 4.86 12.03 7.91
C ALA A 27 5.79 12.06 6.69
N LEU A 28 7.09 12.22 6.95
CA LEU A 28 8.10 11.90 5.94
C LEU A 28 8.02 10.40 5.66
N ILE A 29 7.77 10.04 4.41
CA ILE A 29 7.75 8.66 3.92
C ILE A 29 8.91 8.43 2.96
N HIS A 30 9.29 7.16 2.82
CA HIS A 30 10.19 6.70 1.77
C HIS A 30 9.50 6.75 0.40
N GLY A 31 8.23 6.36 0.33
CA GLY A 31 7.40 6.43 -0.88
C GLY A 31 7.47 5.19 -1.77
N ASP A 32 8.62 4.51 -1.79
CA ASP A 32 8.81 3.24 -2.50
C ASP A 32 9.49 2.17 -1.63
N LEU A 33 8.94 1.94 -0.43
CA LEU A 33 9.54 1.03 0.54
C LEU A 33 9.18 -0.44 0.25
N HIS A 34 10.16 -1.22 -0.21
CA HIS A 34 10.02 -2.66 -0.43
C HIS A 34 11.36 -3.38 -0.23
N PRO A 35 11.41 -4.74 -0.19
CA PRO A 35 12.64 -5.48 0.13
C PRO A 35 13.85 -5.16 -0.76
N GLY A 36 13.64 -4.71 -2.00
CA GLY A 36 14.71 -4.29 -2.89
C GLY A 36 15.44 -3.02 -2.43
N HIS A 37 14.77 -2.21 -1.61
CA HIS A 37 15.28 -0.94 -1.07
C HIS A 37 15.69 -1.01 0.41
N ILE A 38 15.66 -2.20 1.02
CA ILE A 38 15.99 -2.40 2.43
C ILE A 38 17.31 -3.15 2.54
N LEU A 39 18.32 -2.52 3.15
CA LEU A 39 19.58 -3.17 3.48
C LEU A 39 19.47 -3.89 4.82
N VAL A 40 19.95 -5.14 4.87
CA VAL A 40 20.00 -5.94 6.10
C VAL A 40 21.41 -6.46 6.35
N ASP A 41 21.78 -6.59 7.63
CA ASP A 41 23.01 -7.26 8.04
C ASP A 41 22.87 -8.80 8.06
N GLN A 42 23.93 -9.49 8.49
CA GLN A 42 23.96 -10.96 8.60
C GLN A 42 22.97 -11.54 9.61
N ASN A 43 22.43 -10.71 10.51
CA ASN A 43 21.42 -11.09 11.50
C ASN A 43 20.02 -10.59 11.11
N TYR A 44 19.82 -10.20 9.85
CA TYR A 44 18.56 -9.68 9.30
C TYR A 44 18.08 -8.37 9.97
N ARG A 45 18.98 -7.59 10.56
CA ARG A 45 18.63 -6.26 11.08
C ARG A 45 18.68 -5.25 9.95
N VAL A 46 17.66 -4.40 9.86
CA VAL A 46 17.64 -3.27 8.91
C VAL A 46 18.79 -2.32 9.26
N THR A 47 19.65 -2.03 8.29
CA THR A 47 20.82 -1.14 8.45
C THR A 47 20.80 0.09 7.56
N GLY A 48 19.91 0.14 6.57
CA GLY A 48 19.75 1.28 5.69
C GLY A 48 18.60 1.13 4.72
N LEU A 49 18.23 2.24 4.09
CA LEU A 49 17.23 2.32 3.02
C LEU A 49 17.86 3.00 1.80
N LEU A 50 17.55 2.49 0.61
CA LEU A 50 18.03 2.97 -0.68
C LEU A 50 16.89 3.60 -1.50
N ASP A 51 17.24 4.40 -2.50
CA ASP A 51 16.30 4.93 -3.51
C ASP A 51 15.18 5.83 -2.95
N TRP A 52 15.57 7.00 -2.45
CA TRP A 52 14.69 8.01 -1.86
C TRP A 52 14.02 8.93 -2.90
N THR A 53 13.89 8.51 -4.17
CA THR A 53 13.38 9.37 -5.25
C THR A 53 11.91 9.76 -5.07
N GLU A 54 11.11 8.90 -4.43
CA GLU A 54 9.68 9.12 -4.14
C GLU A 54 9.43 9.70 -2.72
N ALA A 55 10.49 10.07 -2.01
CA ALA A 55 10.40 10.56 -0.65
C ALA A 55 9.60 11.88 -0.58
N SER A 56 8.64 11.94 0.33
CA SER A 56 7.74 13.09 0.47
C SER A 56 7.12 13.19 1.86
N VAL A 57 6.48 14.32 2.18
CA VAL A 57 5.61 14.42 3.36
C VAL A 57 4.20 14.09 2.92
N ALA A 58 3.70 12.92 3.33
CA ALA A 58 2.45 12.36 2.84
C ALA A 58 1.80 11.42 3.88
N ASN A 59 0.86 10.61 3.41
CA ASN A 59 0.19 9.58 4.22
C ASN A 59 1.20 8.54 4.74
N PRO A 60 1.36 8.38 6.06
CA PRO A 60 2.31 7.41 6.64
C PRO A 60 2.05 5.96 6.25
N ALA A 61 0.80 5.59 5.92
CA ALA A 61 0.45 4.22 5.54
C ALA A 61 1.11 3.74 4.23
N THR A 62 1.60 4.66 3.38
CA THR A 62 2.23 4.32 2.10
C THR A 62 3.38 3.32 2.26
N ASP A 63 4.25 3.53 3.25
CA ASP A 63 5.42 2.66 3.48
C ASP A 63 5.07 1.28 4.06
N PHE A 64 3.79 1.02 4.36
CA PHE A 64 3.31 -0.26 4.88
C PHE A 64 2.56 -1.10 3.83
N ALA A 65 2.12 -0.51 2.72
CA ALA A 65 1.26 -1.17 1.73
C ALA A 65 1.94 -2.38 1.07
N LEU A 66 3.19 -2.24 0.64
CA LEU A 66 3.95 -3.36 0.06
C LEU A 66 4.37 -4.38 1.12
N TYR A 67 4.59 -3.96 2.36
CA TYR A 67 4.82 -4.90 3.47
C TYR A 67 3.59 -5.81 3.66
N TYR A 68 2.39 -5.22 3.69
CA TYR A 68 1.14 -5.98 3.73
C TYR A 68 0.99 -6.95 2.55
N ALA A 69 1.27 -6.48 1.34
CA ALA A 69 1.19 -7.31 0.13
C ALA A 69 2.06 -8.57 0.21
N ILE A 70 3.24 -8.46 0.83
CA ILE A 70 4.23 -9.54 0.89
C ILE A 70 3.97 -10.48 2.08
N PHE A 71 3.61 -9.94 3.25
CA PHE A 71 3.60 -10.69 4.51
C PHE A 71 2.20 -10.92 5.09
N GLY A 72 1.17 -10.25 4.57
CA GLY A 72 -0.24 -10.43 4.97
C GLY A 72 -0.64 -9.78 6.30
N GLU A 73 -1.90 -9.98 6.68
CA GLU A 73 -2.55 -9.26 7.80
C GLU A 73 -1.89 -9.48 9.16
N SER A 74 -1.51 -10.73 9.47
CA SER A 74 -0.89 -11.06 10.76
C SER A 74 0.45 -10.35 10.94
N ALA A 75 1.26 -10.33 9.88
CA ALA A 75 2.54 -9.63 9.90
C ALA A 75 2.35 -8.11 9.96
N LEU A 76 1.39 -7.56 9.21
CA LEU A 76 1.06 -6.13 9.27
C LEU A 76 0.63 -5.73 10.69
N SER A 77 -0.26 -6.50 11.31
CA SER A 77 -0.72 -6.27 12.68
C SER A 77 0.44 -6.28 13.68
N HIS A 78 1.37 -7.23 13.54
CA HIS A 78 2.57 -7.28 14.37
C HIS A 78 3.48 -6.07 14.13
N LEU A 79 3.70 -5.68 12.87
CA LEU A 79 4.51 -4.51 12.52
C LEU A 79 3.92 -3.23 13.11
N LEU A 80 2.61 -3.00 12.99
CA LEU A 80 1.93 -1.82 13.56
C LEU A 80 2.05 -1.78 15.09
N GLN A 81 1.95 -2.94 15.75
CA GLN A 81 2.16 -3.02 17.19
C GLN A 81 3.59 -2.62 17.58
N GLN A 82 4.60 -3.14 16.88
CA GLN A 82 6.01 -2.80 17.14
C GLN A 82 6.32 -1.34 16.80
N TYR A 83 5.73 -0.82 15.71
CA TYR A 83 5.84 0.57 15.31
C TYR A 83 5.27 1.50 16.39
N GLN A 84 4.08 1.21 16.91
CA GLN A 84 3.46 1.96 18.01
C GLN A 84 4.30 1.88 19.30
N GLN A 85 4.78 0.69 19.67
CA GLN A 85 5.66 0.51 20.84
C GLN A 85 6.97 1.28 20.72
N SER A 86 7.43 1.51 19.50
CA SER A 86 8.63 2.31 19.20
C SER A 86 8.34 3.81 19.08
N GLY A 87 7.12 4.26 19.38
CA GLY A 87 6.71 5.67 19.38
C GLY A 87 6.07 6.16 18.07
N GLY A 88 5.87 5.28 17.09
CA GLY A 88 5.13 5.57 15.87
C GLY A 88 3.67 5.89 16.15
N GLN A 89 3.09 6.82 15.38
CA GLN A 89 1.68 7.17 15.51
C GLN A 89 0.83 6.22 14.67
N VAL A 90 -0.12 5.55 15.32
CA VAL A 90 -1.13 4.70 14.67
C VAL A 90 -2.52 5.25 14.97
N TRP A 91 -3.50 4.96 14.11
CA TRP A 91 -4.90 5.33 14.29
C TRP A 91 -5.80 4.09 14.23
N PRO A 92 -7.06 4.17 14.72
CA PRO A 92 -7.92 2.99 14.87
C PRO A 92 -8.10 2.15 13.61
N ARG A 93 -8.14 2.78 12.43
CA ARG A 93 -8.32 2.11 11.13
C ARG A 93 -7.06 2.05 10.27
N MET A 94 -5.88 2.22 10.87
CA MET A 94 -4.63 2.20 10.11
C MET A 94 -4.41 0.90 9.35
N HIS A 95 -4.71 -0.23 9.98
CA HIS A 95 -4.62 -1.55 9.34
C HIS A 95 -5.53 -1.62 8.10
N ASP A 96 -6.83 -1.36 8.28
CA ASP A 96 -7.80 -1.40 7.17
C ASP A 96 -7.44 -0.41 6.07
N HIS A 97 -6.97 0.79 6.44
CA HIS A 97 -6.53 1.80 5.49
C HIS A 97 -5.35 1.33 4.64
N ILE A 98 -4.38 0.61 5.22
CA ILE A 98 -3.25 0.03 4.49
C ILE A 98 -3.73 -1.05 3.51
N VAL A 99 -4.72 -1.86 3.90
CA VAL A 99 -5.34 -2.86 3.03
C VAL A 99 -6.01 -2.21 1.83
N GLU A 100 -6.79 -1.14 2.06
CA GLU A 100 -7.44 -0.40 0.98
C GLU A 100 -6.43 0.32 0.09
N LEU A 101 -5.36 0.88 0.67
CA LEU A 101 -4.28 1.51 -0.09
C LEU A 101 -3.59 0.50 -1.03
N TYR A 102 -3.35 -0.73 -0.57
CA TYR A 102 -2.84 -1.79 -1.43
C TYR A 102 -3.85 -2.21 -2.50
N CYS A 103 -5.14 -2.30 -2.17
CA CYS A 103 -6.18 -2.58 -3.16
C CYS A 103 -6.23 -1.50 -4.27
N ALA A 104 -5.89 -0.25 -3.94
CA ALA A 104 -5.80 0.87 -4.87
C ALA A 104 -4.43 1.00 -5.57
N TYR A 105 -3.44 0.17 -5.24
CA TYR A 105 -2.09 0.21 -5.83
C TYR A 105 -2.05 0.13 -7.37
N PRO A 106 -2.97 -0.56 -8.07
CA PRO A 106 -3.02 -0.52 -9.54
C PRO A 106 -3.14 0.90 -10.13
N VAL A 107 -3.72 1.85 -9.37
CA VAL A 107 -3.78 3.26 -9.77
C VAL A 107 -2.38 3.86 -9.84
N MET A 108 -1.50 3.56 -8.89
CA MET A 108 -0.11 4.04 -8.90
C MET A 108 0.66 3.53 -10.10
N ILE A 109 0.49 2.24 -10.44
CA ILE A 109 1.12 1.64 -11.62
C ILE A 109 0.60 2.30 -12.90
N ALA A 110 -0.71 2.51 -13.03
CA ALA A 110 -1.26 3.18 -14.20
C ALA A 110 -0.81 4.64 -14.32
N MET A 111 -0.68 5.36 -13.20
CA MET A 111 -0.12 6.71 -13.19
C MET A 111 1.34 6.72 -13.64
N PHE A 112 2.15 5.74 -13.23
CA PHE A 112 3.51 5.56 -13.74
C PHE A 112 3.52 5.36 -15.26
N VAL A 113 2.74 4.41 -15.77
CA VAL A 113 2.62 4.12 -17.22
C VAL A 113 2.20 5.37 -18.00
N LEU A 114 1.26 6.17 -17.47
CA LEU A 114 0.81 7.41 -18.11
C LEU A 114 1.90 8.49 -18.14
N ARG A 115 2.74 8.57 -17.10
CA ARG A 115 3.82 9.56 -17.00
C ARG A 115 5.04 9.19 -17.84
N THR A 116 5.44 7.92 -17.85
CA THR A 116 6.67 7.46 -18.51
C THR A 116 6.43 6.96 -19.93
N GLY A 117 5.19 6.58 -20.26
CA GLY A 117 4.85 5.88 -21.49
C GLY A 117 5.29 4.41 -21.49
N GLU A 118 5.83 3.91 -20.38
CA GLU A 118 6.33 2.54 -20.27
C GLU A 118 5.19 1.54 -20.08
N LYS A 119 4.70 0.99 -21.19
CA LYS A 119 3.52 0.11 -21.20
C LYS A 119 3.77 -1.27 -20.60
N SER A 120 5.00 -1.67 -20.30
CA SER A 120 5.34 -2.99 -19.74
C SER A 120 4.62 -3.26 -18.41
N TYR A 121 4.24 -2.21 -17.67
CA TYR A 121 3.56 -2.35 -16.38
C TYR A 121 2.03 -2.36 -16.45
N ILE A 122 1.41 -2.13 -17.62
CA ILE A 122 -0.06 -2.07 -17.69
C ILE A 122 -0.72 -3.43 -17.44
N GLU A 123 -0.07 -4.51 -17.88
CA GLU A 123 -0.54 -5.88 -17.67
C GLU A 123 -0.48 -6.26 -16.18
N LEU A 124 0.54 -5.80 -15.46
CA LEU A 124 0.65 -5.95 -14.01
C LEU A 124 -0.52 -5.28 -13.30
N ALA A 125 -0.83 -4.03 -13.65
CA ALA A 125 -1.96 -3.31 -13.06
C ALA A 125 -3.31 -4.02 -13.32
N GLN A 126 -3.51 -4.55 -14.52
CA GLN A 126 -4.71 -5.33 -14.86
C GLN A 126 -4.80 -6.64 -14.07
N MET A 127 -3.69 -7.37 -13.95
CA MET A 127 -3.63 -8.61 -13.18
C MET A 127 -3.93 -8.38 -11.68
N MET A 128 -3.42 -7.30 -11.11
CA MET A 128 -3.72 -6.92 -9.73
C MET A 128 -5.21 -6.59 -9.54
N LEU A 129 -5.83 -5.82 -10.45
CA LEU A 129 -7.27 -5.52 -10.40
C LEU A 129 -8.12 -6.79 -10.41
N SER A 130 -7.83 -7.73 -11.32
CA SER A 130 -8.55 -9.01 -11.38
C SER A 130 -8.36 -9.85 -10.12
N THR A 131 -7.16 -9.86 -9.53
CA THR A 131 -6.88 -10.57 -8.29
C THR A 131 -7.68 -9.98 -7.12
N HIS A 132 -7.70 -8.66 -6.98
CA HIS A 132 -8.46 -7.99 -5.92
C HIS A 132 -9.97 -8.22 -6.07
N GLU A 133 -10.49 -8.22 -7.29
CA GLU A 133 -11.89 -8.50 -7.55
C GLU A 133 -12.28 -9.92 -7.10
N GLN A 134 -11.46 -10.92 -7.43
CA GLN A 134 -11.69 -12.30 -6.98
C GLN A 134 -11.66 -12.44 -5.45
N GLN A 135 -10.79 -11.68 -4.77
CA GLN A 135 -10.75 -11.66 -3.30
C GLN A 135 -12.04 -11.10 -2.71
N ILE A 136 -12.61 -10.04 -3.30
CA ILE A 136 -13.90 -9.48 -2.85
C ILE A 136 -15.03 -10.49 -3.04
N VAL A 137 -15.11 -11.11 -4.23
CA VAL A 137 -16.16 -12.10 -4.54
C VAL A 137 -16.03 -13.36 -3.68
N GLY A 138 -14.81 -13.81 -3.40
CA GLY A 138 -14.53 -14.96 -2.53
C GLY A 138 -14.91 -14.75 -1.06
N LEU A 139 -15.06 -13.48 -0.63
CA LEU A 139 -15.49 -13.11 0.73
C LEU A 139 -17.02 -13.04 0.90
N GLY A 140 -17.81 -13.22 -0.17
CA GLY A 140 -19.25 -13.43 -0.09
C GLY A 140 -20.05 -12.25 0.46
N TYR A 141 -20.06 -11.13 -0.27
CA TYR A 141 -21.10 -10.09 -0.16
C TYR A 141 -22.11 -10.22 -1.30
#